data_AF-A0A699YLZ4-F1
#
_entry.id   AF-A0A699YLZ4-F1
#
_cell.length_a   1.000
_cell.length_b   1.000
_cell.length_c   1.000
_cell.angle_alpha   90.00
_cell.angle_beta   90.00
_cell.angle_gamma   90.00
#
_symmetry.space_group_name_H-M   'P 1'
#
loop_
_entity.id
_entity.type
_entity.pdbx_description
1 polymer ?
#
loop_
_entity_poly.entity_id
_entity_poly.type
_entity_poly.pdbx_seq_one_letter_code
_entity_poly.pdbx_strand_id
1 'polypeptide(L)'
;MEALGIMGLCKLHSGSALLVITKARKVGSLQGADLLEVSEAKVIAAPDAKLSGTDSALLALLEEAVNPAGAGRGLHFSYFHDLTLTAQHAASLCAADPETFAAQLPVERADSRFFWNKVIAAPLLKAGGARFVQPCILGFVQQLPGLRLTDFAGGGHPVSTSLTLISRRATARSGVRQWRRGADAEGNVANFAETEQILSIEETRSSQLAGVMCSYLIIRGSIPLLWSQLPNIKFKPTTLIAPTDQSGLAHDKHFYGLVAQYQGVVAINL
;
A
#
# COMPACT_ATOMS: atom_id res chain seq x y z
N MET A 1 0.04 18.02 21.69
CA MET A 1 0.08 17.66 20.26
C MET A 1 -1.00 16.62 20.05
N GLU A 2 -1.94 16.85 19.14
CA GLU A 2 -2.94 15.84 18.75
C GLU A 2 -2.33 14.93 17.68
N ALA A 3 -2.52 13.63 17.82
CA ALA A 3 -2.02 12.63 16.89
C ALA A 3 -3.20 11.81 16.38
N LEU A 4 -3.28 11.66 15.06
CA LEU A 4 -4.32 10.89 14.38
C LEU A 4 -4.00 9.39 14.39
N GLY A 5 -2.72 9.03 14.47
CA GLY A 5 -2.28 7.65 14.52
C GLY A 5 -0.76 7.52 14.62
N ILE A 6 -0.28 6.33 14.94
CA ILE A 6 1.14 6.03 15.03
C ILE A 6 1.55 5.21 13.80
N MET A 7 2.60 5.65 13.11
CA MET A 7 3.20 4.86 12.03
C MET A 7 4.11 3.78 12.58
N GLY A 8 4.89 4.09 13.63
CA GLY A 8 5.79 3.12 14.23
C GLY A 8 6.82 3.72 15.19
N LEU A 9 7.72 2.86 15.65
CA LEU A 9 8.85 3.17 16.49
C LEU A 9 10.16 2.84 15.74
N CYS A 10 11.08 3.79 15.69
CA CYS A 10 12.42 3.59 15.16
C CYS A 10 13.45 3.56 16.29
N LYS A 11 14.39 2.62 16.24
CA LYS A 11 15.49 2.53 17.20
C LYS A 11 16.62 3.47 16.78
N LEU A 12 17.05 4.31 17.71
CA LEU A 12 18.22 5.18 17.60
C LEU A 12 19.40 4.56 18.39
N HIS A 13 20.62 5.08 18.26
CA HIS A 13 21.74 4.65 19.09
C HIS A 13 21.55 5.06 20.55
N SER A 14 21.05 6.27 20.76
CA SER A 14 20.81 6.88 22.07
C SER A 14 19.41 6.64 22.65
N GLY A 15 18.53 5.94 21.92
CA GLY A 15 17.15 5.74 22.37
C GLY A 15 16.19 5.27 21.28
N SER A 16 15.03 5.92 21.19
CA SER A 16 14.01 5.61 20.19
C SER A 16 13.27 6.85 19.75
N ALA A 17 12.73 6.80 18.54
CA ALA A 17 11.92 7.84 17.95
C ALA A 17 10.54 7.28 17.57
N LEU A 18 9.50 8.04 17.87
CA LEU A 18 8.13 7.74 17.50
C LEU A 18 7.75 8.49 16.23
N LEU A 19 7.17 7.79 15.27
CA LEU A 19 6.66 8.37 14.04
C LEU A 19 5.14 8.49 14.15
N VAL A 20 4.62 9.72 14.12
CA VAL A 20 3.20 10.02 14.34
C VAL A 20 2.60 10.78 13.17
N ILE A 21 1.35 10.47 12.85
CA ILE A 21 0.53 11.22 11.89
C ILE A 21 -0.14 12.36 12.68
N THR A 22 0.14 13.61 12.31
CA THR A 22 -0.43 14.79 12.99
C THR A 22 -1.56 15.40 12.19
N LYS A 23 -1.54 15.30 10.85
CA LYS A 23 -2.62 15.77 9.99
C LYS A 23 -2.86 14.81 8.83
N ALA A 24 -4.12 14.71 8.44
CA ALA A 24 -4.55 13.97 7.28
C ALA A 24 -5.70 14.70 6.57
N ARG A 25 -5.86 14.43 5.28
CA ARG A 25 -6.96 14.94 4.45
C ARG A 25 -7.81 13.78 3.95
N LYS A 26 -9.13 13.92 4.02
CA LYS A 26 -10.05 12.95 3.40
C LYS A 26 -9.99 13.06 1.88
N VAL A 27 -9.74 11.93 1.21
CA VAL A 27 -9.65 11.81 -0.25
C VAL A 27 -10.79 10.98 -0.86
N GLY A 28 -11.59 10.34 -0.01
CA GLY A 28 -12.77 9.58 -0.40
C GLY A 28 -13.38 8.82 0.77
N SER A 29 -14.38 7.99 0.48
CA SER A 29 -14.96 7.04 1.43
C SER A 29 -15.40 5.77 0.74
N LEU A 30 -15.14 4.60 1.34
CA LEU A 30 -15.63 3.31 0.86
C LEU A 30 -16.39 2.62 1.98
N GLN A 31 -17.62 2.17 1.70
CA GLN A 31 -18.47 1.46 2.68
C GLN A 31 -18.60 2.18 4.03
N GLY A 32 -18.68 3.52 4.01
CA GLY A 32 -18.76 4.35 5.21
C GLY A 32 -17.42 4.64 5.91
N ALA A 33 -16.32 4.01 5.49
CA ALA A 33 -14.99 4.28 6.02
C ALA A 33 -14.29 5.40 5.24
N ASP A 34 -13.72 6.36 5.96
CA ASP A 34 -12.95 7.45 5.37
C ASP A 34 -11.59 6.98 4.85
N LEU A 35 -11.25 7.38 3.64
CA LEU A 35 -9.93 7.20 3.05
C LEU A 35 -9.13 8.48 3.25
N LEU A 36 -7.95 8.36 3.86
CA LEU A 36 -7.17 9.50 4.33
C LEU A 36 -5.79 9.51 3.67
N GLU A 37 -5.37 10.69 3.24
CA GLU A 37 -3.99 10.99 2.84
C GLU A 37 -3.27 11.69 3.98
N VAL A 38 -2.08 11.21 4.33
CA VAL A 38 -1.22 11.85 5.33
C VAL A 38 -0.73 13.19 4.78
N SER A 39 -1.08 14.29 5.44
CA SER A 39 -0.64 15.64 5.05
C SER A 39 0.47 16.18 5.94
N GLU A 40 0.59 15.69 7.17
CA GLU A 40 1.70 16.00 8.08
C GLU A 40 2.00 14.79 8.99
N ALA A 41 3.28 14.47 9.10
CA ALA A 41 3.81 13.47 10.02
C ALA A 41 5.01 14.06 10.76
N LYS A 42 5.24 13.62 12.00
CA LYS A 42 6.36 14.06 12.83
C LYS A 42 7.14 12.88 13.36
N VAL A 43 8.43 13.11 13.55
CA VAL A 43 9.34 12.18 14.22
C VAL A 43 9.69 12.78 15.56
N ILE A 44 9.42 12.06 16.64
CA ILE A 44 9.56 12.55 18.01
C ILE A 44 10.52 11.64 18.76
N ALA A 45 11.71 12.15 19.08
CA ALA A 45 12.63 11.47 19.98
C ALA A 45 12.14 11.58 21.44
N ALA A 46 12.61 10.68 22.31
CA ALA A 46 12.32 10.79 23.74
C ALA A 46 12.80 12.16 24.30
N PRO A 47 12.04 12.83 25.19
CA PRO A 47 12.35 14.18 25.65
C PRO A 47 13.76 14.36 26.24
N ASP A 48 14.26 13.34 26.93
CA ASP A 48 15.57 13.35 27.59
C ASP A 48 16.67 12.65 26.77
N ALA A 49 16.41 12.35 25.49
CA ALA A 49 17.37 11.68 24.63
C ALA A 49 18.58 12.59 24.33
N LYS A 50 19.77 12.14 24.73
CA LYS A 50 21.03 12.74 24.32
C LYS A 50 21.39 12.26 22.92
N LEU A 51 20.83 12.92 21.91
CA LEU A 51 21.01 12.58 20.50
C LEU A 51 22.47 12.74 20.07
N SER A 52 23.05 11.69 19.52
CA SER A 52 24.34 11.77 18.83
C SER A 52 24.19 12.44 17.46
N GLY A 53 25.30 12.87 16.84
CA GLY A 53 25.27 13.40 15.48
C GLY A 53 24.66 12.41 14.47
N THR A 54 24.90 11.10 14.66
CA THR A 54 24.31 10.04 13.85
C THR A 54 22.81 9.92 14.05
N ASP A 55 22.32 10.06 15.29
CA ASP A 55 20.88 10.00 15.57
C ASP A 55 20.15 11.21 14.95
N SER A 56 20.72 12.41 15.05
CA SER A 56 20.17 13.60 14.41
C SER A 56 20.10 13.47 12.88
N ALA A 57 21.12 12.88 12.25
CA ALA A 57 21.11 12.61 10.82
C ALA A 57 20.04 11.59 10.43
N LEU A 58 19.87 10.52 11.21
CA LEU A 58 18.83 9.52 10.98
C LEU A 58 17.42 10.11 11.16
N LEU A 59 17.22 10.93 12.20
CA LEU A 59 15.95 11.62 12.43
C LEU A 59 15.58 12.52 11.24
N ALA A 60 16.53 13.29 10.72
CA ALA A 60 16.30 14.13 9.54
C ALA A 60 15.90 13.30 8.31
N LEU A 61 16.55 12.15 8.08
CA LEU A 61 16.19 11.23 6.99
C LEU A 61 14.79 10.64 7.18
N LEU A 62 14.41 10.30 8.41
CA LEU A 62 13.07 9.79 8.72
C LEU A 62 12.01 10.87 8.50
N GLU A 63 12.26 12.10 8.96
CA GLU A 63 11.39 13.26 8.74
C GLU A 63 11.20 13.52 7.25
N GLU A 64 12.28 13.50 6.46
CA GLU A 64 12.20 13.65 5.01
C GLU A 64 11.41 12.51 4.35
N ALA A 65 11.61 11.26 4.80
CA ALA A 65 10.95 10.09 4.24
C ALA A 65 9.44 10.05 4.48
N VAL A 66 8.97 10.60 5.61
CA VAL A 66 7.53 10.69 5.95
C VAL A 66 6.89 12.01 5.52
N ASN A 67 7.68 13.01 5.13
CA ASN A 67 7.17 14.30 4.71
C ASN A 67 6.50 14.19 3.32
N PRO A 68 5.17 14.40 3.21
CA PRO A 68 4.46 14.29 1.94
C PRO A 68 4.98 15.27 0.87
N ALA A 69 5.46 16.45 1.28
CA ALA A 69 5.96 17.48 0.39
C ALA A 69 7.35 17.16 -0.19
N GLY A 70 8.21 16.48 0.57
CA GLY A 70 9.57 16.14 0.16
C GLY A 70 9.66 14.80 -0.57
N ALA A 71 8.88 13.81 -0.12
CA ALA A 71 8.98 12.46 -0.66
C ALA A 71 8.27 12.30 -2.02
N GLY A 72 7.38 13.22 -2.42
CA GLY A 72 6.52 13.10 -3.60
C GLY A 72 5.59 11.87 -3.54
N ARG A 73 5.30 11.42 -2.31
CA ARG A 73 4.70 10.13 -2.00
C ARG A 73 3.43 10.35 -1.20
N GLY A 74 2.29 9.92 -1.74
CA GLY A 74 1.03 9.87 -1.01
C GLY A 74 1.02 8.65 -0.09
N LEU A 75 1.29 8.86 1.20
CA LEU A 75 0.97 7.88 2.23
C LEU A 75 -0.52 7.97 2.52
N HIS A 76 -1.20 6.82 2.49
CA HIS A 76 -2.63 6.77 2.73
C HIS A 76 -2.96 5.70 3.77
N PHE A 77 -4.00 5.95 4.54
CA PHE A 77 -4.52 5.01 5.54
C PHE A 77 -6.03 5.17 5.67
N SER A 78 -6.66 4.22 6.34
CA SER A 78 -8.04 4.33 6.79
C SER A 78 -8.17 3.58 8.11
N TYR A 79 -9.00 4.09 9.00
CA TYR A 79 -9.20 3.49 10.33
C TYR A 79 -9.98 2.19 10.27
N PHE A 80 -10.89 2.06 9.29
CA PHE A 80 -11.88 0.99 9.25
C PHE A 80 -11.85 0.21 7.93
N HIS A 81 -11.20 0.73 6.90
CA HIS A 81 -10.99 0.03 5.63
C HIS A 81 -9.53 -0.32 5.45
N ASP A 82 -9.22 -1.58 5.16
CA ASP A 82 -7.83 -1.99 4.95
C ASP A 82 -7.39 -1.70 3.52
N LEU A 83 -6.65 -0.60 3.34
CA LEU A 83 -6.13 -0.18 2.03
C LEU A 83 -5.07 -1.15 1.46
N THR A 84 -4.48 -2.00 2.30
CA THR A 84 -3.45 -2.95 1.86
C THR A 84 -4.03 -4.14 1.10
N LEU A 85 -5.33 -4.42 1.27
CA LEU A 85 -6.06 -5.48 0.59
C LEU A 85 -6.82 -4.94 -0.62
N THR A 86 -7.00 -5.80 -1.63
CA THR A 86 -7.99 -5.53 -2.69
C THR A 86 -9.39 -5.74 -2.13
N ALA A 87 -10.38 -5.06 -2.69
CA ALA A 87 -11.78 -5.27 -2.33
C ALA A 87 -12.21 -6.73 -2.54
N GLN A 88 -11.74 -7.37 -3.61
CA GLN A 88 -12.00 -8.80 -3.87
C GLN A 88 -11.38 -9.71 -2.80
N HIS A 89 -10.14 -9.45 -2.40
CA HIS A 89 -9.46 -10.24 -1.38
C HIS A 89 -10.11 -10.05 -0.01
N ALA A 90 -10.41 -8.81 0.37
CA ALA A 90 -11.14 -8.50 1.60
C ALA A 90 -12.53 -9.18 1.63
N ALA A 91 -13.27 -9.16 0.52
CA ALA A 91 -14.55 -9.86 0.41
C ALA A 91 -14.40 -11.39 0.55
N SER A 92 -13.34 -11.96 -0.03
CA SER A 92 -13.05 -13.41 0.07
C SER A 92 -12.72 -13.83 1.50
N LEU A 93 -11.92 -13.03 2.22
CA LEU A 93 -11.60 -13.26 3.63
C LEU A 93 -12.85 -13.16 4.52
N CYS A 94 -13.67 -12.12 4.30
CA CYS A 94 -14.94 -11.94 4.99
C CYS A 94 -15.91 -13.10 4.74
N ALA A 95 -16.01 -13.58 3.50
CA ALA A 95 -16.88 -14.72 3.17
C ALA A 95 -16.40 -16.04 3.78
N ALA A 96 -15.07 -16.22 3.94
CA ALA A 96 -14.50 -17.42 4.54
C ALA A 96 -14.70 -17.47 6.07
N ASP A 97 -14.55 -16.33 6.76
CA ASP A 97 -14.76 -16.22 8.20
C ASP A 97 -15.21 -14.81 8.60
N PRO A 98 -16.53 -14.55 8.61
CA PRO A 98 -17.08 -13.23 8.92
C PRO A 98 -16.78 -12.76 10.34
N GLU A 99 -16.79 -13.68 11.31
CA GLU A 99 -16.59 -13.35 12.74
C GLU A 99 -15.17 -12.87 12.99
N THR A 100 -14.18 -13.62 12.48
CA THR A 100 -12.78 -13.23 12.60
C THR A 100 -12.49 -11.95 11.82
N PHE A 101 -13.04 -11.80 10.61
CA PHE A 101 -12.83 -10.60 9.80
C PHE A 101 -13.35 -9.34 10.51
N ALA A 102 -14.53 -9.42 11.13
CA ALA A 102 -15.13 -8.32 11.88
C ALA A 102 -14.39 -8.01 13.19
N ALA A 103 -13.83 -9.03 13.86
CA ALA A 103 -13.08 -8.87 15.11
C ALA A 103 -11.70 -8.26 14.91
N GLN A 104 -11.05 -8.51 13.77
CA GLN A 104 -9.70 -8.03 13.48
C GLN A 104 -9.68 -6.53 13.16
N LEU A 105 -8.62 -5.85 13.63
CA LEU A 105 -8.28 -4.52 13.17
C LEU A 105 -7.65 -4.58 11.76
N PRO A 106 -7.76 -3.52 10.93
CA PRO A 106 -7.10 -3.49 9.63
C PRO A 106 -5.61 -3.85 9.68
N VAL A 107 -4.90 -3.41 10.73
CA VAL A 107 -3.48 -3.69 10.91
C VAL A 107 -3.15 -5.17 11.12
N GLU A 108 -4.09 -5.97 11.63
CA GLU A 108 -3.90 -7.38 11.96
C GLU A 108 -4.06 -8.29 10.74
N ARG A 109 -4.89 -7.87 9.77
CA ARG A 109 -5.12 -8.56 8.50
C ARG A 109 -4.37 -7.96 7.31
N ALA A 110 -3.61 -6.89 7.55
CA ALA A 110 -2.93 -6.14 6.50
C ALA A 110 -2.03 -7.02 5.63
N ASP A 111 -2.14 -6.86 4.31
CA ASP A 111 -1.23 -7.47 3.36
C ASP A 111 0.18 -6.90 3.56
N SER A 112 1.07 -7.76 4.04
CA SER A 112 2.45 -7.40 4.32
C SER A 112 3.22 -6.83 3.12
N ARG A 113 2.80 -7.16 1.89
CA ARG A 113 3.39 -6.64 0.66
C ARG A 113 3.16 -5.14 0.54
N PHE A 114 2.00 -4.64 0.98
CA PHE A 114 1.59 -3.24 0.83
C PHE A 114 1.59 -2.43 2.12
N PHE A 115 1.79 -3.07 3.27
CA PHE A 115 1.94 -2.41 4.57
C PHE A 115 3.31 -1.70 4.67
N TRP A 116 3.33 -0.42 4.26
CA TRP A 116 4.55 0.39 4.11
C TRP A 116 5.37 0.51 5.40
N ASN A 117 4.70 0.83 6.50
CA ASN A 117 5.30 1.02 7.82
C ASN A 117 5.40 -0.27 8.65
N LYS A 118 5.23 -1.46 8.06
CA LYS A 118 5.26 -2.75 8.79
C LYS A 118 6.50 -2.90 9.70
N VAL A 119 7.69 -2.55 9.19
CA VAL A 119 8.96 -2.73 9.92
C VAL A 119 9.01 -1.87 11.18
N ILE A 120 8.63 -0.59 11.08
CA ILE A 120 8.62 0.32 12.22
C ILE A 120 7.41 0.10 13.14
N ALA A 121 6.32 -0.48 12.63
CA ALA A 121 5.17 -0.86 13.43
C ALA A 121 5.43 -2.10 14.31
N ALA A 122 6.31 -3.02 13.88
CA ALA A 122 6.50 -4.32 14.50
C ALA A 122 6.76 -4.29 16.03
N PRO A 123 7.57 -3.37 16.59
CA PRO A 123 7.76 -3.27 18.04
C PRO A 123 6.46 -2.97 18.79
N LEU A 124 5.61 -2.10 18.24
CA LEU A 124 4.32 -1.72 18.84
C LEU A 124 3.31 -2.86 18.74
N LEU A 125 3.26 -3.53 17.59
CA LEU A 125 2.39 -4.70 17.41
C LEU A 125 2.75 -5.81 18.40
N LYS A 126 4.04 -6.10 18.58
CA LYS A 126 4.52 -7.08 19.56
C LYS A 126 4.16 -6.70 21.01
N ALA A 127 4.06 -5.40 21.30
CA ALA A 127 3.68 -4.88 22.60
C ALA A 127 2.15 -4.81 22.83
N GLY A 128 1.32 -5.32 21.89
CA GLY A 128 -0.15 -5.24 21.97
C GLY A 128 -0.71 -3.87 21.59
N GLY A 129 0.09 -3.00 20.97
CA GLY A 129 -0.28 -1.65 20.57
C GLY A 129 -1.03 -1.55 19.24
N ALA A 130 -1.64 -2.63 18.74
CA ALA A 130 -2.26 -2.70 17.41
C ALA A 130 -3.26 -1.57 17.15
N ARG A 131 -4.12 -1.26 18.13
CA ARG A 131 -5.12 -0.18 18.05
C ARG A 131 -4.57 1.22 17.76
N PHE A 132 -3.29 1.46 18.02
CA PHE A 132 -2.64 2.76 17.79
C PHE A 132 -1.93 2.83 16.44
N VAL A 133 -1.63 1.67 15.84
CA VAL A 133 -0.88 1.57 14.60
C VAL A 133 -1.83 1.72 13.42
N GLN A 134 -1.52 2.65 12.52
CA GLN A 134 -2.24 2.80 11.26
C GLN A 134 -1.43 2.13 10.14
N PRO A 135 -1.99 1.11 9.44
CA PRO A 135 -1.33 0.53 8.28
C PRO A 135 -1.40 1.52 7.12
N CYS A 136 -0.25 2.09 6.76
CA CYS A 136 -0.13 2.99 5.63
C CYS A 136 0.21 2.21 4.37
N ILE A 137 -0.47 2.52 3.27
CA ILE A 137 -0.01 2.18 1.93
C ILE A 137 0.81 3.33 1.35
N LEU A 138 1.70 2.98 0.43
CA LEU A 138 2.42 3.95 -0.38
C LEU A 138 1.88 3.92 -1.81
N GLY A 139 1.37 5.05 -2.30
CA GLY A 139 0.90 5.18 -3.68
C GLY A 139 -0.08 6.33 -3.85
N PHE A 140 -1.30 6.01 -4.30
CA PHE A 140 -2.32 6.99 -4.66
C PHE A 140 -3.70 6.51 -4.23
N VAL A 141 -4.50 7.39 -3.63
CA VAL A 141 -5.92 7.14 -3.37
C VAL A 141 -6.69 8.40 -3.71
N GLN A 142 -7.68 8.28 -4.59
CA GLN A 142 -8.60 9.38 -4.88
C GLN A 142 -9.96 8.83 -5.25
N GLN A 143 -11.00 9.53 -4.81
CA GLN A 143 -12.37 9.26 -5.23
C GLN A 143 -12.92 10.42 -6.06
N LEU A 144 -13.65 10.04 -7.11
CA LEU A 144 -14.50 10.91 -7.91
C LEU A 144 -15.97 10.57 -7.57
N PRO A 145 -16.61 11.35 -6.68
CA PRO A 145 -18.00 11.13 -6.28
C PRO A 145 -19.00 11.74 -7.27
N GLY A 146 -20.28 11.36 -7.16
CA GLY A 146 -21.39 12.01 -7.87
C GLY A 146 -21.47 11.71 -9.37
N LEU A 147 -20.87 10.61 -9.82
CA LEU A 147 -21.02 10.13 -11.19
C LEU A 147 -22.43 9.59 -11.40
N ARG A 148 -23.10 10.04 -12.46
CA ARG A 148 -24.43 9.51 -12.84
C ARG A 148 -24.25 8.51 -13.97
N LEU A 149 -24.56 7.24 -13.68
CA LEU A 149 -24.59 6.17 -14.67
C LEU A 149 -26.02 5.72 -14.91
N THR A 150 -26.27 5.08 -16.05
CA THR A 150 -27.59 4.54 -16.39
C THR A 150 -27.62 3.05 -16.04
N ASP A 151 -28.59 2.67 -15.20
CA ASP A 151 -28.87 1.26 -14.93
C ASP A 151 -29.67 0.66 -16.10
N PHE A 152 -28.97 0.12 -17.09
CA PHE A 152 -29.61 -0.53 -18.24
C PHE A 152 -30.36 -1.81 -17.88
N ALA A 153 -29.99 -2.48 -16.78
CA ALA A 153 -30.66 -3.69 -16.32
C ALA A 153 -31.96 -3.37 -15.56
N GLY A 154 -31.98 -2.27 -14.82
CA GLY A 154 -33.11 -1.80 -14.01
C GLY A 154 -34.05 -0.81 -14.69
N GLY A 155 -34.17 -0.82 -16.03
CA GLY A 155 -35.14 0.01 -16.75
C GLY A 155 -34.66 1.41 -17.15
N GLY A 156 -33.34 1.68 -17.12
CA GLY A 156 -32.73 2.91 -17.63
C GLY A 156 -32.71 4.08 -16.65
N HIS A 157 -32.93 3.82 -15.36
CA HIS A 157 -32.91 4.88 -14.35
C HIS A 157 -31.47 5.35 -14.06
N PRO A 158 -31.27 6.66 -13.80
CA PRO A 158 -29.97 7.16 -13.40
C PRO A 158 -29.64 6.71 -11.97
N VAL A 159 -28.45 6.16 -11.77
CA VAL A 159 -27.89 5.78 -10.47
C VAL A 159 -26.70 6.67 -10.13
N SER A 160 -26.62 7.08 -8.86
CA SER A 160 -25.48 7.83 -8.33
C SER A 160 -24.36 6.86 -7.97
N THR A 161 -23.15 7.18 -8.38
CA THR A 161 -21.99 6.29 -8.23
C THR A 161 -20.75 7.10 -7.88
N SER A 162 -19.79 6.44 -7.25
CA SER A 162 -18.47 6.98 -7.01
C SER A 162 -17.41 6.06 -7.61
N LEU A 163 -16.40 6.66 -8.24
CA LEU A 163 -15.26 5.96 -8.79
C LEU A 163 -14.05 6.21 -7.89
N THR A 164 -13.50 5.15 -7.31
CA THR A 164 -12.32 5.22 -6.44
C THR A 164 -11.15 4.55 -7.13
N LEU A 165 -10.01 5.23 -7.20
CA LEU A 165 -8.77 4.67 -7.72
C LEU A 165 -7.79 4.52 -6.56
N ILE A 166 -7.35 3.29 -6.30
CA ILE A 166 -6.35 2.96 -5.29
C ILE A 166 -5.14 2.36 -6.00
N SER A 167 -3.98 2.96 -5.84
CA SER A 167 -2.71 2.38 -6.25
C SER A 167 -1.83 2.17 -5.03
N ARG A 168 -1.36 0.94 -4.83
CA ARG A 168 -0.51 0.54 -3.70
C ARG A 168 0.76 -0.13 -4.20
N ARG A 169 1.91 0.35 -3.72
CA ARG A 169 3.24 -0.13 -4.11
C ARG A 169 3.78 -1.10 -3.08
N ALA A 170 4.31 -2.23 -3.54
CA ALA A 170 4.88 -3.22 -2.65
C ALA A 170 6.19 -2.77 -1.99
N THR A 171 6.43 -3.27 -0.78
CA THR A 171 7.60 -2.95 0.06
C THR A 171 8.73 -3.96 -0.11
N ALA A 172 8.41 -5.22 -0.43
CA ALA A 172 9.33 -6.37 -0.42
C ALA A 172 10.63 -6.12 -1.20
N ARG A 173 10.53 -5.50 -2.39
CA ARG A 173 11.68 -5.14 -3.22
C ARG A 173 11.69 -3.66 -3.58
N SER A 174 11.52 -2.82 -2.58
CA SER A 174 11.60 -1.37 -2.73
C SER A 174 13.04 -0.89 -2.96
N GLY A 175 13.18 0.18 -3.75
CA GLY A 175 14.44 0.89 -3.93
C GLY A 175 14.43 1.77 -5.17
N VAL A 176 15.52 2.48 -5.39
CA VAL A 176 15.65 3.43 -6.49
C VAL A 176 15.84 2.71 -7.82
N ARG A 177 15.27 3.28 -8.90
CA ARG A 177 15.17 2.67 -10.24
C ARG A 177 16.47 2.13 -10.82
N GLN A 178 17.62 2.73 -10.48
CA GLN A 178 18.93 2.29 -10.98
C GLN A 178 19.57 1.21 -10.11
N TRP A 179 19.14 1.06 -8.85
CA TRP A 179 19.74 0.11 -7.91
C TRP A 179 18.88 -1.12 -7.66
N ARG A 180 17.57 -1.05 -7.94
CA ARG A 180 16.64 -2.19 -7.82
C ARG A 180 15.88 -2.38 -9.12
N ARG A 181 16.14 -3.52 -9.76
CA ARG A 181 15.44 -4.01 -10.95
C ARG A 181 15.30 -5.53 -10.85
N GLY A 182 14.44 -6.10 -11.68
CA GLY A 182 14.21 -7.53 -11.72
C GLY A 182 13.55 -8.10 -10.47
N ALA A 183 13.63 -9.43 -10.35
CA ALA A 183 13.23 -10.21 -9.18
C ALA A 183 14.39 -10.37 -8.18
N ASP A 184 14.08 -10.82 -6.96
CA ASP A 184 15.01 -11.57 -6.10
C ASP A 184 14.79 -13.09 -6.22
N ALA A 185 15.59 -13.86 -5.49
CA ALA A 185 15.53 -15.32 -5.46
C ALA A 185 14.22 -15.85 -4.86
N GLU A 186 13.49 -15.01 -4.13
CA GLU A 186 12.19 -15.27 -3.55
C GLU A 186 11.03 -14.98 -4.51
N GLY A 187 11.31 -14.38 -5.69
CA GLY A 187 10.29 -14.06 -6.70
C GLY A 187 9.60 -12.71 -6.49
N ASN A 188 10.09 -11.86 -5.58
CA ASN A 188 9.58 -10.50 -5.43
C ASN A 188 10.18 -9.61 -6.50
N VAL A 189 9.34 -8.96 -7.30
CA VAL A 189 9.80 -8.04 -8.35
C VAL A 189 9.89 -6.61 -7.85
N ALA A 190 10.90 -5.89 -8.32
CA ALA A 190 11.05 -4.46 -8.03
C ALA A 190 9.89 -3.67 -8.65
N ASN A 191 9.49 -2.57 -8.00
CA ASN A 191 8.39 -1.70 -8.44
C ASN A 191 7.05 -2.43 -8.67
N PHE A 192 6.80 -3.53 -7.95
CA PHE A 192 5.49 -4.16 -7.96
C PHE A 192 4.45 -3.19 -7.38
N ALA A 193 3.33 -3.03 -8.09
CA ALA A 193 2.21 -2.20 -7.68
C ALA A 193 0.91 -2.80 -8.15
N GLU A 194 -0.11 -2.67 -7.31
CA GLU A 194 -1.51 -2.91 -7.66
C GLU A 194 -2.18 -1.56 -7.91
N THR A 195 -2.99 -1.48 -8.96
CA THR A 195 -3.89 -0.37 -9.24
C THR A 195 -5.30 -0.94 -9.36
N GLU A 196 -6.14 -0.58 -8.41
CA GLU A 196 -7.51 -1.03 -8.26
C GLU A 196 -8.48 0.11 -8.54
N GLN A 197 -9.40 -0.12 -9.47
CA GLN A 197 -10.52 0.76 -9.75
C GLN A 197 -11.78 0.18 -9.12
N ILE A 198 -12.37 0.93 -8.21
CA ILE A 198 -13.58 0.53 -7.48
C ILE A 198 -14.72 1.44 -7.89
N LEU A 199 -15.79 0.85 -8.43
CA LEU A 199 -17.04 1.54 -8.69
C LEU A 199 -18.02 1.18 -7.58
N SER A 200 -18.46 2.17 -6.82
CA SER A 200 -19.44 2.00 -5.75
C SER A 200 -20.75 2.66 -6.15
N ILE A 201 -21.83 1.87 -6.17
CA ILE A 201 -23.16 2.37 -6.48
C ILE A 201 -23.83 2.81 -5.19
N GLU A 202 -24.14 4.10 -5.11
CA GLU A 202 -24.75 4.69 -3.93
C GLU A 202 -26.18 4.16 -3.75
N GLU A 203 -26.60 4.04 -2.50
CA GLU A 203 -27.90 3.46 -2.18
C GLU A 203 -29.04 4.36 -2.71
N THR A 204 -29.70 3.91 -3.77
CA THR A 204 -30.91 4.53 -4.30
C THR A 204 -32.06 3.55 -4.18
N ARG A 205 -33.17 3.97 -3.54
CA ARG A 205 -34.35 3.11 -3.29
C ARG A 205 -34.99 2.51 -4.55
N SER A 206 -34.56 2.97 -5.72
CA SER A 206 -35.13 2.67 -7.03
C SER A 206 -34.33 1.67 -7.88
N SER A 207 -33.12 1.27 -7.48
CA SER A 207 -32.30 0.31 -8.25
C SER A 207 -31.91 -0.89 -7.41
N GLN A 208 -31.98 -2.08 -8.01
CA GLN A 208 -31.50 -3.32 -7.42
C GLN A 208 -29.96 -3.34 -7.27
N LEU A 209 -29.26 -2.41 -7.93
CA LEU A 209 -27.81 -2.25 -7.86
C LEU A 209 -27.36 -1.37 -6.68
N ALA A 210 -28.30 -0.87 -5.87
CA ALA A 210 -28.00 -0.08 -4.69
C ALA A 210 -27.04 -0.83 -3.74
N GLY A 211 -25.91 -0.20 -3.39
CA GLY A 211 -24.90 -0.79 -2.51
C GLY A 211 -23.96 -1.79 -3.18
N VAL A 212 -24.11 -2.05 -4.49
CA VAL A 212 -23.18 -2.90 -5.25
C VAL A 212 -21.84 -2.20 -5.41
N MET A 213 -20.77 -2.96 -5.21
CA MET A 213 -19.40 -2.51 -5.40
C MET A 213 -18.70 -3.44 -6.39
N CYS A 214 -18.12 -2.86 -7.43
CA CYS A 214 -17.31 -3.57 -8.41
C CYS A 214 -15.85 -3.17 -8.25
N SER A 215 -14.93 -4.14 -8.32
CA SER A 215 -13.49 -3.89 -8.30
C SER A 215 -12.84 -4.46 -9.54
N TYR A 216 -11.92 -3.69 -10.12
CA TYR A 216 -11.09 -4.09 -11.24
C TYR A 216 -9.63 -3.82 -10.93
N LEU A 217 -8.78 -4.85 -11.03
CA LEU A 217 -7.39 -4.80 -10.62
C LEU A 217 -6.45 -4.92 -11.82
N ILE A 218 -5.46 -4.03 -11.87
CA ILE A 218 -4.28 -4.14 -12.74
C ILE A 218 -3.04 -4.25 -11.87
N ILE A 219 -2.16 -5.20 -12.20
CA ILE A 219 -0.83 -5.30 -11.58
C ILE A 219 0.25 -4.82 -12.54
N ARG A 220 1.31 -4.24 -11.98
CA ARG A 220 2.51 -3.82 -12.71
C ARG A 220 3.73 -4.19 -11.90
N GLY A 221 4.79 -4.66 -12.55
CA GLY A 221 6.07 -4.95 -11.89
C GLY A 221 7.24 -4.91 -12.86
N SER A 222 8.45 -5.05 -12.32
CA SER A 222 9.63 -5.33 -13.15
C SER A 222 9.54 -6.74 -13.74
N ILE A 223 10.25 -6.94 -14.85
CA ILE A 223 10.39 -8.27 -15.47
C ILE A 223 10.94 -9.26 -14.41
N PRO A 224 10.31 -10.44 -14.22
CA PRO A 224 10.65 -11.39 -13.15
C PRO A 224 11.89 -12.23 -13.49
N LEU A 225 12.98 -11.56 -13.80
CA LEU A 225 14.29 -12.15 -14.04
C LEU A 225 15.27 -11.63 -13.00
N LEU A 226 16.32 -12.40 -12.71
CA LEU A 226 17.42 -11.91 -11.90
C LEU A 226 18.33 -11.06 -12.78
N TRP A 227 18.16 -9.74 -12.72
CA TRP A 227 18.99 -8.83 -13.51
C TRP A 227 19.29 -7.53 -12.77
N SER A 228 20.43 -6.95 -13.11
CA SER A 228 20.86 -5.65 -12.59
C SER A 228 21.37 -4.77 -13.72
N GLN A 229 21.21 -3.46 -13.54
CA GLN A 229 21.77 -2.44 -14.41
C GLN A 229 22.28 -1.32 -13.51
N LEU A 230 23.40 -1.59 -12.85
CA LEU A 230 23.97 -0.68 -11.87
C LEU A 230 24.40 0.62 -12.56
N PRO A 231 24.15 1.78 -11.94
CA PRO A 231 24.55 3.05 -12.50
C PRO A 231 26.07 3.13 -12.63
N ASN A 232 26.54 3.65 -13.75
CA ASN A 232 27.94 3.98 -13.99
C ASN A 232 28.03 5.28 -14.81
N ILE A 233 29.24 5.76 -15.08
CA ILE A 233 29.48 7.02 -15.81
C ILE A 233 29.03 6.91 -17.29
N LYS A 234 28.75 5.72 -17.81
CA LYS A 234 28.31 5.52 -19.19
C LYS A 234 26.85 5.94 -19.35
N PHE A 235 26.54 6.55 -20.49
CA PHE A 235 25.18 6.92 -20.87
C PHE A 235 24.18 5.75 -20.81
N LYS A 236 24.62 4.56 -21.22
CA LYS A 236 23.85 3.30 -21.11
C LYS A 236 24.66 2.27 -20.32
N PRO A 237 24.39 2.11 -19.01
CA PRO A 237 25.06 1.09 -18.21
C PRO A 237 24.73 -0.32 -18.72
N THR A 238 25.69 -1.22 -18.63
CA THR A 238 25.54 -2.61 -19.07
C THR A 238 24.51 -3.34 -18.21
N THR A 239 23.61 -4.09 -18.85
CA THR A 239 22.65 -4.97 -18.18
C THR A 239 23.30 -6.32 -17.92
N LEU A 240 23.33 -6.74 -16.66
CA LEU A 240 23.77 -8.07 -16.25
C LEU A 240 22.52 -8.90 -15.98
N ILE A 241 22.37 -10.01 -16.72
CA ILE A 241 21.26 -10.96 -16.56
C ILE A 241 21.88 -12.25 -16.02
N ALA A 242 21.31 -12.79 -14.94
CA ALA A 242 21.76 -14.06 -14.39
C ALA A 242 21.45 -15.20 -15.38
N PRO A 243 22.15 -16.33 -15.28
CA PRO A 243 21.91 -17.45 -16.17
C PRO A 243 20.48 -18.00 -16.03
N THR A 244 20.02 -18.73 -17.05
CA THR A 244 18.62 -19.15 -17.21
C THR A 244 18.13 -20.06 -16.08
N ASP A 245 19.00 -20.92 -15.55
CA ASP A 245 18.71 -21.81 -14.42
C ASP A 245 18.31 -21.04 -13.16
N GLN A 246 19.04 -19.98 -12.81
CA GLN A 246 18.75 -19.16 -11.64
C GLN A 246 17.53 -18.26 -11.87
N SER A 247 17.42 -17.66 -13.05
CA SER A 247 16.29 -16.79 -13.39
C SER A 247 14.98 -17.56 -13.54
N GLY A 248 15.01 -18.81 -14.00
CA GLY A 248 13.84 -19.68 -14.13
C GLY A 248 13.16 -19.93 -12.79
N LEU A 249 13.94 -20.23 -11.74
CA LEU A 249 13.41 -20.44 -10.40
C LEU A 249 12.72 -19.18 -9.83
N ALA A 250 13.31 -18.01 -10.04
CA ALA A 250 12.71 -16.74 -9.59
C ALA A 250 11.45 -16.39 -10.39
N HIS A 251 11.46 -16.65 -11.70
CA HIS A 251 10.33 -16.50 -12.60
C HIS A 251 9.14 -17.37 -12.16
N ASP A 252 9.38 -18.66 -11.94
CA ASP A 252 8.33 -19.61 -11.59
C ASP A 252 7.72 -19.29 -10.22
N LYS A 253 8.56 -18.98 -9.22
CA LYS A 253 8.08 -18.49 -7.91
C LYS A 253 7.20 -17.26 -8.05
N HIS A 254 7.62 -16.30 -8.89
CA HIS A 254 6.84 -15.09 -9.11
C HIS A 254 5.46 -15.40 -9.72
N PHE A 255 5.42 -16.12 -10.84
CA PHE A 255 4.15 -16.42 -11.52
C PHE A 255 3.25 -17.36 -10.74
N TYR A 256 3.80 -18.35 -10.02
CA TYR A 256 3.00 -19.18 -9.12
C TYR A 256 2.42 -18.36 -7.97
N GLY A 257 3.18 -17.41 -7.41
CA GLY A 257 2.66 -16.47 -6.42
C GLY A 257 1.54 -15.59 -6.98
N LEU A 258 1.68 -15.11 -8.21
CA LEU A 258 0.63 -14.34 -8.89
C LEU A 258 -0.63 -15.18 -9.14
N VAL A 259 -0.51 -16.40 -9.64
CA VAL A 259 -1.66 -17.29 -9.90
C VAL A 259 -2.34 -17.67 -8.59
N ALA A 260 -1.58 -17.95 -7.53
CA ALA A 260 -2.15 -18.24 -6.21
C ALA A 260 -2.95 -17.06 -5.66
N GLN A 261 -2.47 -15.83 -5.86
CA GLN A 261 -3.11 -14.62 -5.33
C GLN A 261 -4.29 -14.12 -6.17
N TYR A 262 -4.17 -14.18 -7.51
CA TYR A 262 -5.10 -13.54 -8.43
C TYR A 262 -5.89 -14.54 -9.30
N GLN A 263 -5.69 -15.85 -9.09
CA GLN A 263 -6.30 -16.98 -9.83
C GLN A 263 -5.91 -17.09 -11.32
N GLY A 264 -5.64 -15.98 -11.99
CA GLY A 264 -5.16 -15.93 -13.36
C GLY A 264 -4.49 -14.60 -13.67
N VAL A 265 -3.45 -14.63 -14.51
CA VAL A 265 -2.70 -13.43 -14.91
C VAL A 265 -2.39 -13.47 -16.40
N VAL A 266 -2.59 -12.33 -17.07
CA VAL A 266 -2.15 -12.10 -18.45
C VAL A 266 -1.00 -11.11 -18.42
N ALA A 267 0.19 -11.56 -18.81
CA ALA A 267 1.37 -10.71 -18.89
C ALA A 267 1.41 -9.97 -20.24
N ILE A 268 1.42 -8.64 -20.19
CA ILE A 268 1.52 -7.78 -21.37
C ILE A 268 2.90 -7.13 -21.38
N ASN A 269 3.64 -7.30 -22.47
CA ASN A 269 4.90 -6.60 -22.72
C ASN A 269 4.70 -5.67 -23.93
N LEU A 270 4.96 -4.38 -23.74
CA LEU A 270 4.75 -3.32 -24.74
C LEU A 270 6.04 -3.01 -25.50
#